data_AF-A0A385JNT2-F1
#
_entry.id   AF-A0A385JNT2-F1
#
_cell.length_a   1.000
_cell.length_b   1.000
_cell.length_c   1.000
_cell.angle_alpha   90.00
_cell.angle_beta   90.00
_cell.angle_gamma   90.00
#
_symmetry.space_group_name_H-M   'P 1'
#
loop_
_entity.id
_entity.type
_entity.pdbx_description
1 polymer ?
#
loop_
_entity_poly.entity_id
_entity_poly.type
_entity_poly.pdbx_seq_one_letter_code
_entity_poly.pdbx_strand_id
1 'polypeptide(L)'
;MKNNHFIMCIPFFYFIKTRLKTKGQKIAWIFTYFIPLFLLAYFYEVYSSIESLTLFFLSIIIINYAYEDGYIYNDFITSEKEKKPTIRLSINRMHRIRKNLNYFLFYRIFITIILFLIIQNHNDNKHFLTIISMYLSLEIIYIIYNNNRNYINLILILPLSFIRFYGPVIILEDKNHILMTTISLSLLYPISKFIEFASRKRFNISVFKKYSLNINLFRIFYYIIITTLFLSLTLINSDYYPFLIISIYYLIYRILGLLLLKKNKNLKKTFEKNHKSHKN
;
A
#
# COMPACT_ATOMS: atom_id res chain seq x y z
N MET A 1 -13.54 18.49 -21.59
CA MET A 1 -14.22 18.16 -20.30
C MET A 1 -14.13 16.69 -19.88
N LYS A 2 -14.01 15.70 -20.79
CA LYS A 2 -14.27 14.28 -20.46
C LYS A 2 -13.26 13.50 -19.60
N ASN A 3 -11.96 13.85 -19.55
CA ASN A 3 -10.94 12.95 -18.96
C ASN A 3 -10.66 13.10 -17.46
N ASN A 4 -11.24 14.09 -16.76
CA ASN A 4 -10.92 14.33 -15.35
C ASN A 4 -11.81 13.53 -14.38
N HIS A 5 -13.04 13.22 -14.77
CA HIS A 5 -14.00 12.51 -13.89
C HIS A 5 -13.57 11.06 -13.64
N PHE A 6 -13.14 10.36 -14.69
CA PHE A 6 -12.67 8.96 -14.59
C PHE A 6 -11.54 8.76 -13.60
N ILE A 7 -10.64 9.73 -13.45
CA ILE A 7 -9.47 9.63 -12.57
C ILE A 7 -9.90 9.57 -11.10
N MET A 8 -10.98 10.26 -10.73
CA MET A 8 -11.48 10.33 -9.36
C MET A 8 -12.42 9.17 -9.02
N CYS A 9 -13.10 8.63 -10.02
CA CYS A 9 -14.20 7.68 -9.85
C CYS A 9 -13.76 6.22 -9.85
N ILE A 10 -12.76 5.85 -10.65
CA ILE A 10 -12.31 4.46 -10.82
C ILE A 10 -11.23 4.14 -9.77
N PRO A 11 -11.30 2.99 -9.06
CA PRO A 11 -10.28 2.63 -8.09
C PRO A 11 -8.91 2.54 -8.79
N PHE A 12 -7.85 2.84 -8.04
CA PHE A 12 -6.45 2.86 -8.50
C PHE A 12 -6.06 3.99 -9.45
N PHE A 13 -7.00 4.56 -10.23
CA PHE A 13 -6.65 5.53 -11.27
C PHE A 13 -6.04 6.80 -10.68
N TYR A 14 -6.57 7.27 -9.55
CA TYR A 14 -6.03 8.43 -8.86
C TYR A 14 -4.60 8.18 -8.37
N PHE A 15 -4.37 7.04 -7.72
CA PHE A 15 -3.07 6.61 -7.23
C PHE A 15 -2.06 6.46 -8.37
N ILE A 16 -2.44 5.76 -9.45
CA ILE A 16 -1.60 5.57 -10.63
C ILE A 16 -1.23 6.93 -11.23
N LYS A 17 -2.18 7.87 -11.32
CA LYS A 17 -1.92 9.16 -11.96
C LYS A 17 -1.06 10.09 -11.11
N THR A 18 -1.26 10.09 -9.79
CA THR A 18 -0.65 11.08 -8.88
C THR A 18 0.61 10.58 -8.18
N ARG A 19 0.74 9.26 -7.96
CA ARG A 19 1.86 8.64 -7.22
C ARG A 19 2.81 7.87 -8.14
N LEU A 20 2.32 7.25 -9.21
CA LEU A 20 3.12 6.41 -10.13
C LEU A 20 3.41 7.15 -11.45
N LYS A 21 4.31 8.15 -11.39
CA LYS A 21 4.62 9.04 -12.51
C LYS A 21 5.28 8.31 -13.69
N THR A 22 6.17 7.35 -13.43
CA THR A 22 6.92 6.65 -14.48
C THR A 22 6.37 5.25 -14.77
N LYS A 23 6.59 4.74 -15.98
CA LYS A 23 6.27 3.34 -16.32
C LYS A 23 6.95 2.36 -15.35
N GLY A 24 8.20 2.62 -14.99
CA GLY A 24 8.94 1.81 -14.01
C GLY A 24 8.30 1.80 -12.62
N GLN A 25 7.73 2.92 -12.15
CA GLN A 25 6.98 2.96 -10.89
C GLN A 25 5.68 2.15 -10.95
N LYS A 26 4.99 2.16 -12.10
CA LYS A 26 3.78 1.36 -12.31
C LYS A 26 4.07 -0.14 -12.28
N ILE A 27 5.10 -0.55 -13.02
CA ILE A 27 5.58 -1.93 -13.03
C ILE A 27 6.01 -2.32 -11.61
N ALA A 28 6.87 -1.52 -10.97
CA ALA A 28 7.33 -1.78 -9.61
C ALA A 28 6.17 -1.93 -8.62
N TRP A 29 5.10 -1.14 -8.75
CA TRP A 29 3.92 -1.25 -7.91
C TRP A 29 3.22 -2.60 -8.08
N ILE A 30 3.04 -3.08 -9.31
CA ILE A 30 2.45 -4.42 -9.58
C ILE A 30 3.26 -5.50 -8.87
N PHE A 31 4.58 -5.48 -9.03
CA PHE A 31 5.47 -6.47 -8.40
C PHE A 31 5.54 -6.35 -6.87
N THR A 32 5.33 -5.16 -6.31
CA THR A 32 5.32 -5.00 -4.85
C THR A 32 3.97 -5.27 -4.20
N TYR A 33 2.87 -5.06 -4.91
CA TYR A 33 1.53 -5.10 -4.34
C TYR A 33 0.76 -6.33 -4.80
N PHE A 34 0.50 -6.46 -6.10
CA PHE A 34 -0.36 -7.53 -6.61
C PHE A 34 0.29 -8.89 -6.52
N ILE A 35 1.54 -9.08 -6.99
CA ILE A 35 2.12 -10.43 -7.00
C ILE A 35 2.19 -11.08 -5.60
N PRO A 36 2.71 -10.42 -4.55
CA PRO A 36 2.69 -10.99 -3.20
C PRO A 36 1.29 -11.29 -2.69
N LEU A 37 0.32 -10.42 -3.02
CA LEU A 37 -1.07 -10.57 -2.61
C LEU A 37 -1.73 -11.79 -3.26
N PHE A 38 -1.50 -12.01 -4.56
CA PHE A 38 -2.00 -13.17 -5.29
C PHE A 38 -1.30 -14.47 -4.86
N LEU A 39 0.00 -14.43 -4.55
CA LEU A 39 0.70 -15.58 -3.95
C LEU A 39 0.12 -15.96 -2.59
N LEU A 40 -0.17 -14.99 -1.73
CA LEU A 40 -0.86 -15.24 -0.47
C LEU A 40 -2.27 -15.81 -0.70
N ALA A 41 -3.02 -15.25 -1.64
CA ALA A 41 -4.34 -15.75 -1.98
C ALA A 41 -4.31 -17.21 -2.46
N TYR A 42 -3.24 -17.64 -3.13
CA TYR A 42 -3.06 -19.05 -3.46
C TYR A 42 -2.90 -19.92 -2.21
N PHE A 43 -2.09 -19.51 -1.24
CA PHE A 43 -1.85 -20.28 -0.01
C PHE A 43 -3.06 -20.34 0.93
N TYR A 44 -3.91 -19.31 0.93
CA TYR A 44 -5.18 -19.31 1.68
C TYR A 44 -6.36 -19.83 0.87
N GLU A 45 -6.08 -20.62 -0.18
CA GLU A 45 -7.09 -21.33 -0.98
C GLU A 45 -8.20 -20.43 -1.53
N VAL A 46 -7.91 -19.15 -1.80
CA VAL A 46 -8.90 -18.16 -2.26
C VAL A 46 -9.49 -18.55 -3.63
N TYR A 47 -8.75 -19.31 -4.42
CA TYR A 47 -9.17 -19.80 -5.73
C TYR A 47 -10.04 -21.05 -5.69
N SER A 48 -10.32 -21.60 -4.50
CA SER A 48 -11.13 -22.81 -4.32
C SER A 48 -12.61 -22.59 -4.60
N SER A 49 -13.12 -21.35 -4.43
CA SER A 49 -14.53 -21.02 -4.62
C SER A 49 -14.74 -19.66 -5.30
N ILE A 50 -15.87 -19.52 -5.99
CA ILE A 50 -16.28 -18.25 -6.60
C ILE A 50 -16.56 -17.17 -5.54
N GLU A 51 -17.04 -17.59 -4.37
CA GLU A 51 -17.35 -16.70 -3.24
C GLU A 51 -16.08 -16.08 -2.67
N SER A 52 -15.07 -16.90 -2.34
CA SER A 52 -13.75 -16.45 -1.87
C SER A 52 -13.06 -15.54 -2.89
N LEU A 53 -13.15 -15.89 -4.18
CA LEU A 53 -12.60 -15.08 -5.26
C LEU A 53 -13.30 -13.70 -5.36
N THR A 54 -14.62 -13.70 -5.27
CA THR A 54 -15.44 -12.47 -5.29
C THR A 54 -15.09 -11.58 -4.11
N LEU A 55 -15.00 -12.16 -2.91
CA LEU A 55 -14.63 -11.46 -1.68
C LEU A 55 -13.22 -10.86 -1.76
N PHE A 56 -12.25 -11.60 -2.32
CA PHE A 56 -10.89 -11.14 -2.54
C PHE A 56 -10.82 -9.93 -3.50
N PHE A 57 -11.50 -9.98 -4.65
CA PHE A 57 -11.50 -8.86 -5.58
C PHE A 57 -12.24 -7.63 -5.04
N LEU A 58 -13.39 -7.83 -4.39
CA LEU A 58 -14.16 -6.74 -3.79
C LEU A 58 -13.37 -6.07 -2.66
N SER A 59 -12.74 -6.85 -1.78
CA SER A 59 -11.89 -6.30 -0.70
C SER A 59 -10.71 -5.51 -1.25
N ILE A 60 -10.04 -5.99 -2.31
CA ILE A 60 -9.01 -5.22 -3.02
C ILE A 60 -9.55 -3.85 -3.47
N ILE A 61 -10.72 -3.83 -4.12
CA ILE A 61 -11.30 -2.59 -4.64
C ILE A 61 -11.67 -1.63 -3.49
N ILE A 62 -12.39 -2.11 -2.48
CA ILE A 62 -12.87 -1.29 -1.35
C ILE A 62 -11.70 -0.71 -0.54
N ILE A 63 -10.69 -1.52 -0.23
CA ILE A 63 -9.50 -1.07 0.50
C ILE A 63 -8.74 -0.01 -0.30
N ASN A 64 -8.68 -0.14 -1.63
CA ASN A 64 -8.04 0.87 -2.46
C ASN A 64 -8.88 2.14 -2.63
N TYR A 65 -10.21 2.07 -2.55
CA TYR A 65 -11.06 3.25 -2.45
C TYR A 65 -10.69 4.07 -1.20
N ALA A 66 -10.76 3.45 -0.01
CA ALA A 66 -10.41 4.13 1.25
C ALA A 66 -8.98 4.72 1.21
N TYR A 67 -8.06 3.93 0.67
CA TYR A 67 -6.67 4.35 0.56
C TYR A 67 -6.47 5.56 -0.35
N GLU A 68 -7.21 5.63 -1.46
CA GLU A 68 -7.19 6.77 -2.37
C GLU A 68 -7.94 7.98 -1.82
N ASP A 69 -9.02 7.78 -1.04
CA ASP A 69 -9.76 8.86 -0.39
C ASP A 69 -8.86 9.65 0.57
N GLY A 70 -8.08 8.94 1.39
CA GLY A 70 -7.04 9.57 2.22
C GLY A 70 -6.03 10.40 1.42
N TYR A 71 -5.70 9.98 0.19
CA TYR A 71 -4.81 10.73 -0.68
C TYR A 71 -5.46 11.90 -1.40
N ILE A 72 -6.70 11.76 -1.81
CA ILE A 72 -7.51 12.83 -2.38
C ILE A 72 -7.65 13.94 -1.33
N TYR A 73 -8.03 13.59 -0.11
CA TYR A 73 -8.11 14.53 1.01
C TYR A 73 -6.77 15.23 1.25
N ASN A 74 -5.67 14.47 1.31
CA ASN A 74 -4.34 15.04 1.49
C ASN A 74 -3.97 16.05 0.38
N ASP A 75 -4.28 15.73 -0.88
CA ASP A 75 -3.84 16.52 -2.03
C ASP A 75 -4.70 17.76 -2.26
N PHE A 76 -5.99 17.71 -1.93
CA PHE A 76 -6.91 18.81 -2.20
C PHE A 76 -7.22 19.68 -0.99
N ILE A 77 -7.18 19.14 0.23
CA ILE A 77 -7.54 19.84 1.46
C ILE A 77 -6.31 20.06 2.34
N THR A 78 -5.57 19.00 2.66
CA THR A 78 -4.44 19.13 3.60
C THR A 78 -3.27 19.92 3.02
N SER A 79 -3.00 19.77 1.72
CA SER A 79 -1.88 20.44 1.05
C SER A 79 -1.98 21.97 1.09
N GLU A 80 -3.19 22.54 1.18
CA GLU A 80 -3.41 23.99 1.26
C GLU A 80 -2.89 24.59 2.57
N LYS A 81 -2.85 23.79 3.63
CA LYS A 81 -2.33 24.21 4.94
C LYS A 81 -0.79 24.12 5.01
N GLU A 82 -0.14 23.64 3.95
CA GLU A 82 1.32 23.51 3.89
C GLU A 82 2.00 24.84 3.52
N LYS A 83 3.11 25.18 4.20
CA LYS A 83 3.97 26.30 3.80
C LYS A 83 4.50 26.17 2.37
N LYS A 84 4.67 24.94 1.87
CA LYS A 84 5.12 24.60 0.52
C LYS A 84 4.27 23.44 -0.01
N PRO A 85 3.13 23.72 -0.68
CA PRO A 85 2.18 22.70 -1.08
C PRO A 85 2.79 21.71 -2.08
N THR A 86 2.61 20.42 -1.82
CA THR A 86 3.04 19.38 -2.75
C THR A 86 2.09 19.27 -3.95
N ILE A 87 2.43 19.91 -5.07
CA ILE A 87 1.62 19.87 -6.30
C ILE A 87 1.84 18.56 -7.06
N ARG A 88 0.79 17.75 -7.19
CA ARG A 88 0.82 16.42 -7.84
C ARG A 88 0.08 16.35 -9.18
N LEU A 89 -0.80 17.30 -9.44
CA LEU A 89 -1.53 17.47 -10.69
C LEU A 89 -1.26 18.88 -11.26
N SER A 90 -1.47 19.07 -12.56
CA SER A 90 -1.43 20.40 -13.17
C SER A 90 -2.44 21.34 -12.48
N ILE A 91 -2.06 22.59 -12.24
CA ILE A 91 -2.87 23.61 -11.55
C ILE A 91 -4.31 23.69 -12.10
N ASN A 92 -4.46 23.76 -13.43
CA ASN A 92 -5.78 23.80 -14.09
C ASN A 92 -6.67 22.59 -13.77
N ARG A 93 -6.07 21.39 -13.63
CA ARG A 93 -6.83 20.18 -13.23
C ARG A 93 -7.17 20.20 -11.76
N MET A 94 -6.25 20.69 -10.93
CA MET A 94 -6.46 20.79 -9.49
C MET A 94 -7.64 21.71 -9.18
N HIS A 95 -7.71 22.91 -9.77
CA HIS A 95 -8.85 23.82 -9.61
C HIS A 95 -10.17 23.21 -10.06
N ARG A 96 -10.19 22.51 -11.20
CA ARG A 96 -11.40 21.84 -11.69
C ARG A 96 -11.90 20.74 -10.75
N ILE A 97 -10.99 19.90 -10.24
CA ILE A 97 -11.36 18.84 -9.30
C ILE A 97 -11.84 19.44 -7.99
N ARG A 98 -11.16 20.48 -7.47
CA ARG A 98 -11.56 21.18 -6.24
C ARG A 98 -12.97 21.73 -6.31
N LYS A 99 -13.34 22.39 -7.41
CA LYS A 99 -14.70 22.94 -7.61
C LYS A 99 -15.79 21.87 -7.46
N ASN A 100 -15.48 20.61 -7.78
CA ASN A 100 -16.43 19.49 -7.78
C ASN A 100 -16.05 18.40 -6.77
N LEU A 101 -15.24 18.70 -5.75
CA LEU A 101 -14.67 17.68 -4.88
C LEU A 101 -15.77 16.89 -4.15
N ASN A 102 -16.76 17.58 -3.60
CA ASN A 102 -17.88 16.96 -2.88
C ASN A 102 -18.66 15.98 -3.78
N TYR A 103 -18.85 16.31 -5.05
CA TYR A 103 -19.50 15.42 -6.02
C TYR A 103 -18.69 14.12 -6.20
N PHE A 104 -17.36 14.22 -6.32
CA PHE A 104 -16.52 13.03 -6.44
C PHE A 104 -16.50 12.18 -5.17
N LEU A 105 -16.44 12.80 -3.98
CA LEU A 105 -16.50 12.07 -2.72
C LEU A 105 -17.84 11.36 -2.56
N PHE A 106 -18.96 12.03 -2.86
CA PHE A 106 -20.29 11.43 -2.83
C PHE A 106 -20.39 10.22 -3.77
N TYR A 107 -19.90 10.36 -5.00
CA TYR A 107 -19.89 9.26 -5.96
C TYR A 107 -19.08 8.05 -5.47
N ARG A 108 -17.91 8.28 -4.85
CA ARG A 108 -17.09 7.20 -4.31
C ARG A 108 -17.78 6.50 -3.14
N ILE A 109 -18.39 7.26 -2.22
CA ILE A 109 -19.20 6.70 -1.13
C ILE A 109 -20.35 5.85 -1.69
N PHE A 110 -21.06 6.35 -2.70
CA PHE A 110 -22.14 5.62 -3.35
C PHE A 110 -21.67 4.28 -3.94
N ILE A 111 -20.53 4.26 -4.66
CA ILE A 111 -19.94 3.01 -5.14
C ILE A 111 -19.57 2.09 -3.98
N THR A 112 -18.90 2.60 -2.95
CA THR A 112 -18.48 1.79 -1.80
C THR A 112 -19.68 1.14 -1.11
N ILE A 113 -20.81 1.85 -0.99
CA ILE A 113 -22.06 1.29 -0.46
C ILE A 113 -22.57 0.14 -1.34
N ILE A 114 -22.59 0.32 -2.67
CA ILE A 114 -22.98 -0.76 -3.59
C ILE A 114 -22.08 -1.98 -3.42
N LEU A 115 -20.76 -1.78 -3.33
CA LEU A 115 -19.81 -2.88 -3.12
C LEU A 115 -20.04 -3.60 -1.79
N PHE A 116 -20.38 -2.88 -0.73
CA PHE A 116 -20.75 -3.47 0.55
C PHE A 116 -22.04 -4.29 0.48
N LEU A 117 -23.06 -3.82 -0.24
CA LEU A 117 -24.30 -4.57 -0.46
C LEU A 117 -24.04 -5.88 -1.24
N ILE A 118 -23.15 -5.85 -2.24
CA ILE A 118 -22.72 -7.06 -2.96
C ILE A 118 -22.05 -8.05 -2.01
N ILE A 119 -21.12 -7.58 -1.15
CA ILE A 119 -20.46 -8.46 -0.17
C ILE A 119 -21.47 -9.11 0.77
N GLN A 120 -22.40 -8.32 1.31
CA GLN A 120 -23.42 -8.78 2.25
C GLN A 120 -24.33 -9.86 1.65
N ASN A 121 -24.64 -9.77 0.36
CA ASN A 121 -25.49 -10.75 -0.32
C ASN A 121 -24.75 -12.06 -0.67
N HIS A 122 -23.43 -12.03 -0.78
CA HIS A 122 -22.64 -13.16 -1.27
C HIS A 122 -21.78 -13.84 -0.20
N ASN A 123 -21.67 -13.29 1.01
CA ASN A 123 -20.76 -13.77 2.04
C ASN A 123 -21.39 -13.71 3.43
N ASP A 124 -20.81 -14.46 4.37
CA ASP A 124 -21.20 -14.39 5.78
C ASP A 124 -21.00 -12.97 6.35
N ASN A 125 -21.89 -12.61 7.28
CA ASN A 125 -21.89 -11.37 8.05
C ASN A 125 -20.52 -11.06 8.67
N LYS A 126 -19.77 -12.09 9.08
CA LYS A 126 -18.42 -11.93 9.62
C LYS A 126 -17.46 -11.26 8.62
N HIS A 127 -17.46 -11.72 7.37
CA HIS A 127 -16.57 -11.16 6.34
C HIS A 127 -16.96 -9.72 6.01
N PHE A 128 -18.26 -9.45 5.90
CA PHE A 128 -18.80 -8.10 5.71
C PHE A 128 -18.34 -7.14 6.82
N LEU A 129 -18.54 -7.49 8.09
CA LEU A 129 -18.12 -6.69 9.24
C LEU A 129 -16.60 -6.47 9.27
N THR A 130 -15.82 -7.48 8.88
CA THR A 130 -14.36 -7.38 8.82
C THR A 130 -13.92 -6.36 7.76
N ILE A 131 -14.50 -6.39 6.56
CA ILE A 131 -14.14 -5.44 5.50
C ILE A 131 -14.57 -4.02 5.86
N ILE A 132 -15.77 -3.83 6.42
CA ILE A 132 -16.23 -2.53 6.88
C ILE A 132 -15.30 -1.98 7.97
N SER A 133 -14.91 -2.80 8.95
CA SER A 133 -14.00 -2.36 10.01
C SER A 133 -12.63 -1.97 9.46
N MET A 134 -12.09 -2.68 8.47
CA MET A 134 -10.84 -2.31 7.79
C MET A 134 -10.97 -1.02 6.99
N TYR A 135 -12.08 -0.84 6.25
CA TYR A 135 -12.37 0.38 5.50
C TYR A 135 -12.43 1.59 6.44
N LEU A 136 -13.24 1.52 7.49
CA LEU A 136 -13.38 2.58 8.49
C LEU A 136 -12.07 2.85 9.21
N SER A 137 -11.31 1.79 9.56
CA SER A 137 -9.98 1.94 10.16
C SER A 137 -9.04 2.71 9.24
N LEU A 138 -9.02 2.43 7.94
CA LEU A 138 -8.21 3.20 6.98
C LEU A 138 -8.63 4.66 6.91
N GLU A 139 -9.93 4.95 6.86
CA GLU A 139 -10.45 6.32 6.86
C GLU A 139 -10.01 7.08 8.13
N ILE A 140 -10.20 6.49 9.31
CA ILE A 140 -9.80 7.07 10.59
C ILE A 140 -8.29 7.29 10.64
N ILE A 141 -7.49 6.29 10.27
CA ILE A 141 -6.03 6.41 10.23
C ILE A 141 -5.62 7.56 9.30
N TYR A 142 -6.26 7.71 8.13
CA TYR A 142 -5.97 8.79 7.21
C TYR A 142 -6.38 10.16 7.73
N ILE A 143 -7.51 10.28 8.43
CA ILE A 143 -7.92 11.53 9.09
C ILE A 143 -6.83 11.96 10.09
N ILE A 144 -6.40 11.04 10.97
CA ILE A 144 -5.34 11.33 11.96
C ILE A 144 -4.02 11.63 11.25
N TYR A 145 -3.65 10.84 10.25
CA TYR A 145 -2.40 11.00 9.50
C TYR A 145 -2.34 12.32 8.73
N ASN A 146 -3.46 12.79 8.18
CA ASN A 146 -3.51 14.03 7.40
C ASN A 146 -3.55 15.27 8.31
N ASN A 147 -4.15 15.16 9.49
CA ASN A 147 -4.19 16.25 10.48
C ASN A 147 -2.85 16.42 11.20
N ASN A 148 -2.11 15.33 11.42
CA ASN A 148 -0.80 15.36 12.08
C ASN A 148 0.32 15.33 11.05
N ARG A 149 1.44 16.02 11.34
CA ARG A 149 2.66 15.98 10.50
C ARG A 149 3.94 15.72 11.28
N ASN A 150 3.77 15.14 12.46
CA ASN A 150 4.83 14.86 13.42
C ASN A 150 5.14 13.34 13.43
N TYR A 151 5.73 12.86 14.53
CA TYR A 151 6.06 11.45 14.74
C TYR A 151 4.85 10.51 14.72
N ILE A 152 3.63 11.00 14.90
CA ILE A 152 2.40 10.18 14.79
C ILE A 152 2.32 9.55 13.39
N ASN A 153 2.68 10.28 12.34
CA ASN A 153 2.69 9.76 10.96
C ASN A 153 3.65 8.58 10.79
N LEU A 154 4.71 8.51 11.60
CA LEU A 154 5.63 7.38 11.58
C LEU A 154 4.96 6.13 12.15
N ILE A 155 4.22 6.24 13.24
CA ILE A 155 3.50 5.10 13.83
C ILE A 155 2.37 4.65 12.89
N LEU A 156 1.57 5.59 12.38
CA LEU A 156 0.42 5.30 11.52
C LEU A 156 0.78 4.65 10.18
N ILE A 157 2.03 4.73 9.71
CA ILE A 157 2.44 4.08 8.46
C ILE A 157 2.34 2.55 8.57
N LEU A 158 2.50 1.98 9.77
CA LEU A 158 2.42 0.53 9.99
C LEU A 158 1.01 0.00 9.70
N PRO A 159 -0.05 0.40 10.44
CA PRO A 159 -1.40 -0.10 10.18
C PRO A 159 -1.90 0.32 8.79
N LEU A 160 -1.53 1.51 8.30
CA LEU A 160 -1.92 1.97 6.96
C LEU A 160 -1.31 1.11 5.85
N SER A 161 -0.04 0.73 5.98
CA SER A 161 0.59 -0.17 5.02
C SER A 161 0.11 -1.61 5.18
N PHE A 162 -0.15 -2.07 6.40
CA PHE A 162 -0.66 -3.40 6.67
C PHE A 162 -2.04 -3.61 6.04
N ILE A 163 -3.03 -2.78 6.39
CA ILE A 163 -4.41 -2.94 5.89
C ILE A 163 -4.43 -2.82 4.36
N ARG A 164 -3.68 -1.86 3.79
CA ARG A 164 -3.60 -1.73 2.33
C ARG A 164 -3.04 -2.98 1.66
N PHE A 165 -1.90 -3.48 2.15
CA PHE A 165 -1.17 -4.55 1.46
C PHE A 165 -1.71 -5.94 1.74
N TYR A 166 -2.30 -6.17 2.90
CA TYR A 166 -2.67 -7.51 3.34
C TYR A 166 -4.08 -7.63 3.88
N GLY A 167 -4.80 -6.52 4.06
CA GLY A 167 -6.22 -6.51 4.40
C GLY A 167 -7.07 -7.42 3.50
N PRO A 168 -6.92 -7.40 2.16
CA PRO A 168 -7.73 -8.26 1.28
C PRO A 168 -7.58 -9.76 1.52
N VAL A 169 -6.42 -10.18 2.02
CA VAL A 169 -6.12 -11.60 2.25
C VAL A 169 -6.47 -12.01 3.68
N ILE A 170 -6.18 -11.17 4.67
CA ILE A 170 -6.33 -11.54 6.07
C ILE A 170 -7.79 -11.79 6.48
N ILE A 171 -8.76 -11.30 5.69
CA ILE A 171 -10.18 -11.59 5.86
C ILE A 171 -10.49 -13.09 5.68
N LEU A 172 -9.62 -13.79 4.95
CA LEU A 172 -9.77 -15.20 4.55
C LEU A 172 -8.97 -16.15 5.46
N GLU A 173 -8.23 -15.59 6.43
CA GLU A 173 -7.40 -16.36 7.34
C GLU A 173 -8.21 -17.03 8.47
N ASP A 174 -7.79 -18.22 8.88
CA ASP A 174 -8.39 -18.91 10.03
C ASP A 174 -8.06 -18.18 11.34
N LYS A 175 -9.04 -18.11 12.25
CA LYS A 175 -8.94 -17.44 13.56
C LYS A 175 -7.79 -17.98 14.40
N ASN A 176 -7.46 -19.26 14.28
CA ASN A 176 -6.43 -19.90 15.09
C ASN A 176 -5.02 -19.37 14.80
N HIS A 177 -4.76 -18.90 13.57
CA HIS A 177 -3.43 -18.46 13.13
C HIS A 177 -3.33 -16.94 12.93
N ILE A 178 -4.41 -16.19 13.20
CA ILE A 178 -4.50 -14.75 12.90
C ILE A 178 -3.37 -13.91 13.48
N LEU A 179 -2.92 -14.21 14.71
CA LEU A 179 -1.84 -13.47 15.36
C LEU A 179 -0.49 -13.74 14.69
N MET A 180 -0.16 -15.02 14.47
CA MET A 180 1.04 -15.46 13.77
C MET A 180 1.11 -14.85 12.37
N THR A 181 0.00 -14.90 11.65
CA THR A 181 -0.15 -14.36 10.30
C THR A 181 0.00 -12.84 10.29
N THR A 182 -0.63 -12.14 11.22
CA THR A 182 -0.50 -10.67 11.34
C THR A 182 0.94 -10.24 11.59
N ILE A 183 1.65 -10.92 12.49
CA ILE A 183 3.05 -10.63 12.81
C ILE A 183 3.93 -10.92 11.58
N SER A 184 3.75 -12.08 10.94
CA SER A 184 4.53 -12.51 9.79
C SER A 184 4.34 -11.57 8.59
N LEU A 185 3.11 -11.20 8.27
CA LEU A 185 2.80 -10.25 7.22
C LEU A 185 3.37 -8.86 7.50
N SER A 186 3.35 -8.42 8.77
CA SER A 186 3.96 -7.14 9.19
C SER A 186 5.47 -7.11 8.91
N LEU A 187 6.17 -8.23 9.12
CA LEU A 187 7.61 -8.38 8.81
C LEU A 187 7.87 -8.36 7.30
N LEU A 188 6.97 -8.88 6.47
CA LEU A 188 7.21 -8.95 5.02
C LEU A 188 7.23 -7.58 4.34
N TYR A 189 6.41 -6.61 4.78
CA TYR A 189 6.35 -5.32 4.11
C TYR A 189 6.18 -4.10 5.03
N PRO A 190 5.16 -4.02 5.91
CA PRO A 190 4.94 -2.85 6.79
C PRO A 190 6.17 -2.43 7.59
N ILE A 191 6.89 -3.36 8.20
CA ILE A 191 8.08 -3.04 9.00
C ILE A 191 9.23 -2.53 8.12
N SER A 192 9.49 -3.19 6.98
CA SER A 192 10.46 -2.69 5.99
C SER A 192 10.12 -1.25 5.58
N LYS A 193 8.82 -0.98 5.34
CA LYS A 193 8.33 0.33 4.94
C LYS A 193 8.46 1.36 6.06
N PHE A 194 8.17 0.98 7.29
CA PHE A 194 8.33 1.80 8.48
C PHE A 194 9.77 2.25 8.66
N ILE A 195 10.74 1.33 8.57
CA ILE A 195 12.17 1.67 8.71
C ILE A 195 12.62 2.63 7.60
N GLU A 196 12.20 2.39 6.36
CA GLU A 196 12.45 3.31 5.25
C GLU A 196 11.85 4.69 5.52
N PHE A 197 10.63 4.74 6.06
CA PHE A 197 9.94 5.98 6.35
C PHE A 197 10.57 6.74 7.52
N ALA A 198 11.01 6.03 8.57
CA ALA A 198 11.74 6.55 9.72
C ALA A 198 13.07 7.19 9.32
N SER A 199 13.70 6.68 8.24
CA SER A 199 14.97 7.21 7.73
C SER A 199 14.87 8.62 7.12
N ARG A 200 13.64 9.16 6.91
CA ARG A 200 13.45 10.48 6.33
C ARG A 200 13.94 11.58 7.27
N LYS A 201 14.62 12.58 6.69
CA LYS A 201 15.22 13.71 7.42
C LYS A 201 14.27 14.39 8.42
N ARG A 202 12.98 14.50 8.08
CA ARG A 202 11.95 15.14 8.91
C ARG A 202 11.74 14.52 10.30
N PHE A 203 12.13 13.25 10.49
CA PHE A 203 12.00 12.57 11.78
C PHE A 203 13.30 12.60 12.59
N ASN A 204 14.43 12.98 11.99
CA ASN A 204 15.73 13.11 12.65
C ASN A 204 16.17 11.92 13.54
N ILE A 205 15.75 10.68 13.23
CA ILE A 205 16.13 9.49 13.99
C ILE A 205 17.51 9.02 13.53
N SER A 206 18.52 9.19 14.39
CA SER A 206 19.93 8.91 14.09
C SER A 206 20.18 7.47 13.61
N VAL A 207 19.58 6.49 14.28
CA VAL A 207 19.72 5.05 14.00
C VAL A 207 19.34 4.70 12.55
N PHE A 208 18.30 5.35 12.01
CA PHE A 208 17.77 5.04 10.68
C PHE A 208 18.33 5.92 9.57
N LYS A 209 19.04 7.01 9.90
CA LYS A 209 19.55 7.99 8.93
C LYS A 209 20.49 7.35 7.89
N LYS A 210 21.28 6.35 8.28
CA LYS A 210 22.16 5.60 7.38
C LYS A 210 21.42 4.88 6.25
N TYR A 211 20.20 4.39 6.51
CA TYR A 211 19.40 3.68 5.51
C TYR A 211 18.82 4.62 4.44
N SER A 212 18.68 5.92 4.74
CA SER A 212 18.23 6.92 3.78
C SER A 212 19.23 7.19 2.64
N LEU A 213 20.49 6.80 2.84
CA LEU A 213 21.57 6.96 1.86
C LEU A 213 21.53 5.84 0.82
N ASN A 214 21.21 4.61 1.22
CA ASN A 214 21.16 3.46 0.32
C ASN A 214 19.96 2.52 0.59
N ILE A 215 18.78 3.02 0.25
CA ILE A 215 17.50 2.32 0.47
C ILE A 215 17.45 0.96 -0.24
N ASN A 216 18.08 0.83 -1.42
CA ASN A 216 18.06 -0.43 -2.17
C ASN A 216 18.90 -1.50 -1.48
N LEU A 217 20.10 -1.18 -1.00
CA LEU A 217 20.92 -2.13 -0.23
C LEU A 217 20.25 -2.47 1.11
N PHE A 218 19.66 -1.49 1.79
CA PHE A 218 18.88 -1.74 3.01
C PHE A 218 17.79 -2.79 2.77
N ARG A 219 16.98 -2.63 1.71
CA ARG A 219 15.90 -3.58 1.41
C ARG A 219 16.43 -4.98 1.12
N ILE A 220 17.52 -5.11 0.36
CA ILE A 220 18.12 -6.43 0.10
C ILE A 220 18.57 -7.07 1.42
N PHE A 221 19.33 -6.35 2.23
CA PHE A 221 19.80 -6.87 3.53
C PHE A 221 18.64 -7.24 4.46
N TYR A 222 17.60 -6.41 4.50
CA TYR A 222 16.38 -6.70 5.24
C TYR A 222 15.75 -8.02 4.80
N TYR A 223 15.55 -8.22 3.49
CA TYR A 223 14.95 -9.45 2.99
C TYR A 223 15.85 -10.67 3.11
N ILE A 224 17.18 -10.53 3.16
CA ILE A 224 18.08 -11.63 3.53
C ILE A 224 17.76 -12.08 4.96
N ILE A 225 17.71 -11.15 5.93
CA ILE A 225 17.40 -11.47 7.33
C ILE A 225 16.02 -12.13 7.45
N ILE A 226 14.99 -11.53 6.83
CA ILE A 226 13.62 -12.05 6.91
C ILE A 226 13.49 -13.42 6.23
N THR A 227 14.18 -13.64 5.11
CA THR A 227 14.20 -14.96 4.45
C THR A 227 14.86 -16.01 5.34
N THR A 228 16.00 -15.69 5.95
CA THR A 228 16.67 -16.61 6.90
C THR A 228 15.79 -16.90 8.11
N LEU A 229 15.11 -15.88 8.65
CA LEU A 229 14.16 -16.06 9.75
C LEU A 229 13.03 -17.02 9.36
N PHE A 230 12.32 -16.77 8.26
CA PHE A 230 11.23 -17.65 7.85
C PHE A 230 11.72 -19.04 7.43
N LEU A 231 12.95 -19.17 6.92
CA LEU A 231 13.55 -20.47 6.68
C LEU A 231 13.68 -21.24 8.00
N SER A 232 14.25 -20.63 9.03
CA SER A 232 14.38 -21.25 10.36
C SER A 232 13.03 -21.59 10.99
N LEU A 233 12.03 -20.69 10.88
CA LEU A 233 10.69 -20.94 11.41
C LEU A 233 9.96 -22.05 10.65
N THR A 234 10.15 -22.16 9.33
CA THR A 234 9.54 -23.22 8.52
C THR A 234 10.08 -24.60 8.87
N LEU A 235 11.36 -24.68 9.30
CA LEU A 235 11.95 -25.93 9.80
C LEU A 235 11.33 -26.39 11.13
N ILE A 236 10.74 -25.47 11.90
CA ILE A 236 10.08 -25.77 13.18
C ILE A 236 8.58 -26.02 12.98
N ASN A 237 7.93 -25.20 12.15
CA ASN A 237 6.50 -25.32 11.83
C ASN A 237 6.27 -24.97 10.34
N SER A 238 5.67 -25.91 9.59
CA SER A 238 5.32 -25.74 8.18
C SER A 238 4.37 -24.58 7.88
N ASP A 239 3.61 -24.10 8.87
CA ASP A 239 2.68 -22.97 8.69
C ASP A 239 3.40 -21.67 8.26
N TYR A 240 4.72 -21.57 8.48
CA TYR A 240 5.50 -20.42 8.03
C TYR A 240 5.92 -20.47 6.55
N TYR A 241 5.67 -21.57 5.86
CA TYR A 241 6.07 -21.78 4.47
C TYR A 241 5.56 -20.69 3.50
N PRO A 242 4.29 -20.23 3.56
CA PRO A 242 3.82 -19.14 2.71
C PRO A 242 4.66 -17.87 2.86
N PHE A 243 5.01 -17.51 4.10
CA PHE A 243 5.80 -16.31 4.38
C PHE A 243 7.25 -16.44 3.90
N LEU A 244 7.82 -17.65 3.98
CA LEU A 244 9.13 -17.96 3.38
C LEU A 244 9.12 -17.68 1.87
N ILE A 245 8.15 -18.23 1.14
CA ILE A 245 8.04 -18.03 -0.32
C ILE A 245 7.93 -16.55 -0.68
N ILE A 246 7.12 -15.78 0.05
CA ILE A 246 6.96 -14.34 -0.20
C ILE A 246 8.22 -13.56 0.15
N SER A 247 8.93 -13.93 1.22
CA SER A 247 10.20 -13.30 1.58
C SER A 247 11.28 -13.54 0.52
N ILE A 248 11.38 -14.76 -0.02
CA ILE A 248 12.25 -15.12 -1.15
C ILE A 248 11.87 -14.30 -2.38
N TYR A 249 10.57 -14.22 -2.70
CA TYR A 249 10.08 -13.42 -3.81
C TYR A 249 10.52 -11.96 -3.68
N TYR A 250 10.32 -11.34 -2.50
CA TYR A 250 10.76 -9.96 -2.28
C TYR A 250 12.27 -9.82 -2.42
N LEU A 251 13.06 -10.76 -1.88
CA LEU A 251 14.52 -10.75 -2.00
C LEU A 251 14.96 -10.77 -3.48
N ILE A 252 14.45 -11.71 -4.26
CA ILE A 252 14.73 -11.83 -5.70
C ILE A 252 14.35 -10.54 -6.41
N TYR A 253 13.14 -10.03 -6.16
CA TYR A 253 12.68 -8.78 -6.76
C TYR A 253 13.60 -7.58 -6.43
N ARG A 254 14.11 -7.48 -5.21
CA ARG A 254 15.06 -6.41 -4.84
C ARG A 254 16.42 -6.56 -5.50
N ILE A 255 16.94 -7.78 -5.61
CA ILE A 255 18.21 -8.07 -6.29
C ILE A 255 18.09 -7.71 -7.78
N LEU A 256 17.05 -8.21 -8.46
CA LEU A 256 16.80 -7.91 -9.87
C LEU A 256 16.62 -6.40 -10.11
N GLY A 257 15.88 -5.73 -9.24
CA GLY A 257 15.71 -4.27 -9.30
C GLY A 257 17.04 -3.51 -9.23
N LEU A 258 17.96 -3.94 -8.34
CA LEU A 258 19.28 -3.33 -8.24
C LEU A 258 20.14 -3.60 -9.49
N LEU A 259 20.12 -4.82 -10.03
CA LEU A 259 20.86 -5.19 -11.23
C LEU A 259 20.40 -4.39 -12.45
N LEU A 260 19.08 -4.22 -12.62
CA LEU A 260 18.50 -3.42 -13.69
C LEU A 260 18.93 -1.94 -13.60
N LEU A 261 18.96 -1.38 -12.39
CA LEU A 261 19.44 -0.01 -12.16
C LEU A 261 20.93 0.15 -12.45
N LYS A 262 21.75 -0.85 -12.14
CA LYS A 262 23.19 -0.84 -12.44
C LYS A 262 23.46 -0.93 -13.94
N LYS A 263 22.73 -1.78 -14.67
CA LYS A 263 22.91 -2.02 -16.11
C LYS A 263 22.43 -0.84 -16.97
N ASN A 264 21.41 -0.11 -16.53
CA ASN A 264 20.80 0.95 -17.32
C ASN A 264 21.05 2.35 -16.73
N LYS A 265 22.12 3.01 -17.20
CA LYS A 265 22.51 4.38 -16.79
C LYS A 265 21.38 5.41 -16.96
N ASN A 266 20.51 5.24 -17.97
CA ASN A 266 19.37 6.13 -18.19
C ASN A 266 18.29 5.93 -17.12
N LEU A 267 17.91 4.67 -16.83
CA LEU A 267 16.99 4.38 -15.71
C LEU A 267 17.54 4.90 -14.38
N LYS A 268 18.83 4.73 -14.11
CA LYS A 268 19.48 5.25 -12.90
C LYS A 268 19.31 6.77 -12.77
N LYS A 269 19.60 7.54 -13.84
CA LYS A 269 19.40 9.00 -13.86
C LYS A 269 17.94 9.40 -13.61
N THR A 270 16.97 8.70 -14.20
CA THR A 270 15.53 9.00 -13.99
C THR A 270 15.09 8.69 -12.55
N PHE A 271 15.58 7.58 -11.97
CA PHE A 271 15.30 7.22 -10.58
C PHE A 271 15.93 8.22 -9.59
N GLU A 272 17.18 8.62 -9.81
CA GLU A 272 17.89 9.58 -8.95
C GLU A 272 17.25 10.98 -8.99
N LYS A 273 16.83 11.45 -10.17
CA LYS A 273 16.13 12.74 -10.32
C LYS A 273 14.81 12.77 -9.54
N ASN A 274 14.06 11.68 -9.55
CA ASN A 274 12.80 11.54 -8.80
C ASN A 274 13.01 11.36 -7.29
N HIS A 275 14.14 10.77 -6.86
CA HIS A 275 14.46 10.62 -5.44
C HIS A 275 14.91 11.94 -4.80
N LYS A 276 15.61 12.81 -5.55
CA LYS A 276 16.01 14.15 -5.08
C LYS A 276 14.81 15.08 -4.88
N SER A 277 13.77 15.01 -5.72
CA SER A 277 12.56 15.82 -5.54
C SER A 277 11.73 15.47 -4.28
N HIS A 278 12.00 14.33 -3.64
CA HIS A 278 11.37 13.92 -2.37
C HIS A 278 12.24 14.18 -1.13
N LYS A 279 13.44 14.77 -1.31
CA LYS A 279 14.36 15.13 -0.21
C LYS A 279 14.26 16.60 0.22
N ASN A 280 13.44 17.40 -0.47
CA ASN A 280 13.12 18.78 -0.12
C ASN A 280 11.75 18.87 0.54
#